data_AF-A0A925DJ30-F1
#
_entry.id   AF-A0A925DJ30-F1
#
_cell.length_a   1.000
_cell.length_b   1.000
_cell.length_c   1.000
_cell.angle_alpha   90.00
_cell.angle_beta   90.00
_cell.angle_gamma   90.00
#
_symmetry.space_group_name_H-M   'P 1'
#
loop_
_entity.id
_entity.type
_entity.pdbx_description
1 polymer ?
#
loop_
_entity_poly.entity_id
_entity_poly.type
_entity_poly.pdbx_seq_one_letter_code
_entity_poly.pdbx_strand_id
1 'polypeptide(L)'
;MSFLKEPTHIHGGIAGSAIVLVNLGTPDAPTTSAVRRYLREFLSDPRVVEIPRLVWWCILNFIILPFRSSKSAKKYDSIWTRDGSPLKVHTQKQAKLLRGALGERGHNNVTVEMAMRYGSPSLPEVLAKLKAENVDRVLILPAY
;
A
#
# COMPACT_ATOMS: atom_id res chain seq x y z
N MET A 1 18.70 9.16 -3.42
CA MET A 1 17.75 8.14 -3.93
C MET A 1 18.27 7.68 -5.27
N SER A 2 18.45 6.37 -5.50
CA SER A 2 18.76 5.88 -6.84
C SER A 2 17.47 5.74 -7.61
N PHE A 3 17.41 6.27 -8.82
CA PHE A 3 16.28 6.01 -9.72
C PHE A 3 16.30 4.54 -10.16
N LEU A 4 15.13 3.96 -10.36
CA LEU A 4 15.00 2.65 -10.99
C LEU A 4 15.34 2.78 -12.47
N LYS A 5 15.89 1.71 -13.06
CA LYS A 5 16.13 1.67 -14.50
C LYS A 5 14.79 1.78 -15.23
N GLU A 6 14.73 2.71 -16.17
CA GLU A 6 13.56 2.90 -17.04
C GLU A 6 13.33 1.65 -17.91
N PRO A 7 12.08 1.15 -18.04
CA PRO A 7 11.76 0.12 -19.02
C PRO A 7 11.98 0.66 -20.45
N THR A 8 12.18 -0.24 -21.40
CA THR A 8 12.37 0.14 -22.81
C THR A 8 11.13 0.85 -23.34
N HIS A 9 11.28 2.13 -23.69
CA HIS A 9 10.19 2.95 -24.21
C HIS A 9 9.89 2.59 -25.68
N ILE A 10 8.62 2.35 -26.00
CA ILE A 10 8.16 2.06 -27.36
C ILE A 10 7.52 3.32 -27.94
N HIS A 11 8.14 3.92 -28.94
CA HIS A 11 7.57 5.07 -29.63
C HIS A 11 6.27 4.71 -30.38
N GLY A 12 5.26 5.57 -30.28
CA GLY A 12 3.96 5.36 -30.94
C GLY A 12 2.98 4.45 -30.19
N GLY A 13 3.34 3.99 -28.98
CA GLY A 13 2.41 3.28 -28.10
C GLY A 13 1.25 4.16 -27.63
N ILE A 14 0.06 3.58 -27.45
CA ILE A 14 -1.07 4.26 -26.82
C ILE A 14 -0.80 4.31 -25.31
N ALA A 15 -0.56 5.51 -24.78
CA ALA A 15 -0.30 5.73 -23.36
C ALA A 15 -1.45 5.19 -22.48
N GLY A 16 -1.13 4.24 -21.61
CA GLY A 16 -2.06 3.72 -20.61
C GLY A 16 -2.38 4.77 -19.55
N SER A 17 -3.59 4.70 -18.98
CA SER A 17 -3.96 5.52 -17.81
C SER A 17 -4.36 4.62 -16.65
N ALA A 18 -3.90 4.94 -15.44
CA ALA A 18 -4.24 4.17 -14.26
C ALA A 18 -4.73 5.05 -13.11
N ILE A 19 -5.62 4.50 -12.30
CA ILE A 19 -6.00 5.02 -11.00
C ILE A 19 -5.42 4.10 -9.94
N VAL A 20 -4.67 4.64 -8.99
CA VAL A 20 -4.16 3.90 -7.84
C VAL A 20 -4.90 4.36 -6.60
N LEU A 21 -5.75 3.48 -6.06
CA LEU A 21 -6.43 3.70 -4.79
C LEU A 21 -5.42 3.47 -3.66
N VAL A 22 -5.04 4.55 -2.97
CA VAL A 22 -4.04 4.52 -1.90
C VAL A 22 -4.72 4.55 -0.54
N ASN A 23 -4.48 3.51 0.25
CA ASN A 23 -4.93 3.42 1.63
C ASN A 23 -3.73 3.30 2.59
N LEU A 24 -3.97 3.48 3.89
CA LEU A 24 -2.93 3.39 4.92
C LEU A 24 -2.21 2.04 4.88
N GLY A 25 -2.99 0.97 4.78
CA GLY A 25 -2.49 -0.40 4.78
C GLY A 25 -2.73 -1.15 6.09
N THR A 26 -2.26 -2.39 6.09
CA THR A 26 -2.52 -3.39 7.13
C THR A 26 -1.36 -4.40 7.12
N PRO A 27 -1.05 -5.06 8.25
CA PRO A 27 -0.16 -6.20 8.24
C PRO A 27 -0.64 -7.29 7.28
N ASP A 28 0.30 -8.08 6.75
CA ASP A 28 0.00 -9.20 5.84
C ASP A 28 -0.66 -10.40 6.54
N ALA A 29 -0.47 -10.52 7.87
CA ALA A 29 -1.02 -11.60 8.69
C ALA A 29 -1.27 -11.08 10.12
N PRO A 30 -2.17 -11.71 10.89
CA PRO A 30 -2.44 -11.36 12.28
C PRO A 30 -1.37 -11.92 13.24
N THR A 31 -0.17 -12.17 12.73
CA THR A 31 0.95 -12.71 13.52
C THR A 31 1.80 -11.59 14.09
N THR A 32 2.42 -11.82 15.25
CA THR A 32 3.30 -10.84 15.91
C THR A 32 4.43 -10.36 14.98
N SER A 33 4.98 -11.23 14.13
CA SER A 33 6.05 -10.88 13.18
C SER A 33 5.56 -9.94 12.08
N ALA A 34 4.42 -10.24 11.45
CA ALA A 34 3.84 -9.41 10.39
C ALA A 34 3.39 -8.05 10.94
N VAL A 35 2.75 -8.03 12.11
CA VAL A 35 2.36 -6.79 12.80
C VAL A 35 3.59 -5.97 13.21
N ARG A 36 4.65 -6.61 13.71
CA ARG A 36 5.89 -5.90 14.04
C ARG A 36 6.51 -5.23 12.81
N ARG A 37 6.53 -5.90 11.66
CA ARG A 37 7.03 -5.33 10.40
C ARG A 37 6.19 -4.12 9.97
N TYR A 38 4.87 -4.26 9.97
CA TYR A 38 3.93 -3.18 9.66
C TYR A 38 4.10 -1.97 10.61
N LEU A 39 4.12 -2.22 11.93
CA LEU A 39 4.27 -1.16 12.93
C LEU A 39 5.62 -0.46 12.83
N ARG A 40 6.69 -1.21 12.51
CA ARG A 40 7.99 -0.61 12.27
C ARG A 40 7.94 0.36 11.10
N GLU A 41 7.33 -0.03 9.99
CA GLU A 41 7.19 0.83 8.81
C GLU A 41 6.36 2.07 9.11
N PHE A 42 5.17 1.88 9.68
CA PHE A 42 4.23 2.95 10.00
C PHE A 42 4.80 3.97 10.99
N LEU A 43 5.37 3.48 12.10
CA LEU A 43 5.88 4.36 13.16
C LEU A 43 7.26 4.94 12.85
N SER A 44 7.97 4.42 11.83
CA SER A 44 9.24 5.04 11.41
C SER A 44 9.03 6.25 10.49
N ASP A 45 7.81 6.48 9.99
CA ASP A 45 7.54 7.63 9.12
C ASP A 45 7.57 8.94 9.95
N PRO A 46 8.46 9.89 9.63
CA PRO A 46 8.55 11.17 10.33
C PRO A 46 7.28 12.03 10.19
N ARG A 47 6.39 11.72 9.24
CA ARG A 47 5.08 12.37 9.11
C ARG A 47 4.05 11.83 10.11
N VAL A 48 4.33 10.69 10.74
CA VAL A 48 3.47 10.08 11.77
C VAL A 48 3.99 10.42 13.16
N VAL A 49 5.31 10.51 13.34
CA VAL A 49 5.94 10.81 14.62
C VAL A 49 7.01 11.89 14.45
N GLU A 50 6.80 13.03 15.12
CA GLU A 50 7.63 14.23 14.99
C GLU A 50 8.82 14.28 15.98
N ILE A 51 9.02 13.23 16.78
CA ILE A 51 10.13 13.13 17.75
C ILE A 51 11.47 12.97 17.01
N PRO A 52 12.59 13.56 17.52
CA PRO A 52 13.92 13.39 16.92
C PRO A 52 14.25 11.93 16.58
N ARG A 53 14.67 11.70 15.33
CA ARG A 53 14.75 10.35 14.74
C ARG A 53 15.54 9.35 15.56
N LEU A 54 16.66 9.77 16.16
CA LEU A 54 17.52 8.89 16.94
C LEU A 54 16.84 8.44 18.25
N VAL A 55 16.23 9.39 18.96
CA VAL A 55 15.49 9.12 20.20
C VAL A 55 14.30 8.21 19.91
N TRP A 56 13.53 8.54 18.87
CA TRP A 56 12.39 7.73 18.48
C TRP A 56 12.78 6.33 18.01
N TRP A 57 13.87 6.19 17.25
CA TRP A 57 14.35 4.89 16.80
C TRP A 57 14.67 3.96 17.98
N CYS A 58 15.28 4.48 19.05
CA CYS A 58 15.53 3.73 20.28
C CYS A 58 14.20 3.29 20.93
N ILE A 59 13.27 4.23 21.13
CA ILE A 59 11.96 3.96 21.74
C ILE A 59 11.19 2.92 20.90
N LEU A 60 11.17 3.09 19.58
CA LEU A 60 10.46 2.22 18.67
C LEU A 60 11.00 0.79 18.74
N ASN A 61 12.31 0.60 18.59
CA ASN A 61 12.90 -0.73 18.47
C ASN A 61 13.05 -1.48 19.80
N PHE A 62 13.28 -0.78 20.91
CA PHE A 62 13.50 -1.40 22.22
C PHE A 62 12.26 -1.44 23.12
N ILE A 63 11.30 -0.52 22.93
CA ILE A 63 10.12 -0.43 23.81
C ILE A 63 8.82 -0.70 23.04
N ILE A 64 8.59 -0.06 21.89
CA ILE A 64 7.27 -0.19 21.24
C ILE A 64 7.16 -1.54 20.54
N LEU A 65 8.09 -1.89 19.65
CA LEU A 65 7.99 -3.12 18.87
C LEU A 65 8.00 -4.41 19.70
N PRO A 66 8.79 -4.56 20.77
CA PRO A 66 8.77 -5.80 21.57
C PRO A 66 7.47 -5.96 22.37
N PHE A 67 6.97 -4.89 22.99
CA PHE A 67 5.83 -4.97 23.92
C PHE A 67 4.48 -4.79 23.24
N ARG A 68 4.39 -3.91 22.23
CA ARG A 68 3.11 -3.57 21.56
C ARG A 68 2.72 -4.58 20.48
N SER A 69 3.68 -5.17 19.77
CA SER A 69 3.37 -6.01 18.60
C SER A 69 2.51 -7.22 18.96
N SER A 70 2.76 -7.89 20.09
CA SER A 70 1.94 -9.04 20.52
C SER A 70 0.51 -8.62 20.88
N LYS A 71 0.34 -7.50 21.60
CA LYS A 71 -0.98 -6.97 21.94
C LYS A 71 -1.76 -6.54 20.69
N SER A 72 -1.08 -5.90 19.74
CA SER A 72 -1.68 -5.52 18.45
C SER A 72 -2.04 -6.74 17.60
N ALA A 73 -1.22 -7.79 17.59
CA ALA A 73 -1.52 -9.03 16.87
C ALA A 73 -2.84 -9.65 17.32
N LYS A 74 -3.09 -9.75 18.62
CA LYS A 74 -4.39 -10.23 19.15
C LYS A 74 -5.59 -9.41 18.68
N LYS A 75 -5.42 -8.09 18.51
CA LYS A 75 -6.48 -7.22 18.00
C LYS A 75 -6.72 -7.43 16.50
N TYR A 76 -5.65 -7.60 15.72
CA TYR A 76 -5.77 -7.95 14.31
C TYR A 76 -6.42 -9.33 14.14
N ASP A 77 -6.04 -10.29 14.98
CA ASP A 77 -6.59 -11.65 14.99
C ASP A 77 -8.11 -11.63 15.27
N SER A 78 -8.59 -10.83 16.23
CA SER A 78 -10.01 -10.74 16.56
C SER A 78 -10.91 -10.23 15.43
N ILE A 79 -10.35 -9.54 14.44
CA ILE A 79 -11.08 -9.01 13.28
C ILE A 79 -10.66 -9.69 11.97
N TRP A 80 -9.78 -10.69 12.04
CA TRP A 80 -9.23 -11.33 10.86
C TRP A 80 -10.27 -12.21 10.19
N THR A 81 -10.41 -12.11 8.88
CA THR A 81 -11.34 -12.95 8.13
C THR A 81 -10.59 -14.05 7.39
N ARG A 82 -11.33 -15.01 6.83
CA ARG A 82 -10.75 -16.05 5.96
C ARG A 82 -10.04 -15.47 4.74
N ASP A 83 -10.53 -14.33 4.25
CA ASP A 83 -10.00 -13.64 3.06
C ASP A 83 -8.85 -12.67 3.42
N GLY A 84 -8.57 -12.45 4.70
CA GLY A 84 -7.48 -11.61 5.19
C GLY A 84 -7.95 -10.41 6.03
N SER A 85 -7.16 -9.34 6.03
CA SER A 85 -7.54 -8.10 6.70
C SER A 85 -8.76 -7.45 6.02
N PRO A 86 -9.84 -7.14 6.76
CA PRO A 86 -11.03 -6.48 6.20
C PRO A 86 -10.69 -5.24 5.37
N LEU A 87 -9.73 -4.42 5.84
CA LEU A 87 -9.30 -3.21 5.14
C LEU A 87 -8.79 -3.53 3.74
N LYS A 88 -7.90 -4.53 3.61
CA LYS A 88 -7.30 -4.93 2.34
C LYS A 88 -8.33 -5.55 1.42
N VAL A 89 -9.18 -6.43 1.95
CA VAL A 89 -10.25 -7.10 1.20
C VAL A 89 -11.24 -6.08 0.63
N HIS A 90 -11.69 -5.12 1.45
CA HIS A 90 -12.61 -4.07 1.00
C HIS A 90 -11.94 -3.11 0.01
N THR A 91 -10.68 -2.72 0.23
CA THR A 91 -9.93 -1.86 -0.71
C THR A 91 -9.80 -2.53 -2.07
N GLN A 92 -9.48 -3.84 -2.09
CA GLN A 92 -9.41 -4.62 -3.33
C GLN A 92 -10.75 -4.71 -4.04
N LYS A 93 -11.84 -4.92 -3.28
CA LYS A 93 -13.20 -4.93 -3.81
C LYS A 93 -13.59 -3.57 -4.40
N GLN A 94 -13.25 -2.47 -3.72
CA GLN A 94 -13.49 -1.11 -4.21
C GLN A 94 -12.74 -0.84 -5.51
N ALA A 95 -11.46 -1.20 -5.60
CA ALA A 95 -10.68 -1.08 -6.83
C ALA A 95 -11.31 -1.87 -7.99
N LYS A 96 -11.75 -3.11 -7.74
CA LYS A 96 -12.44 -3.94 -8.74
C LYS A 96 -13.77 -3.32 -9.21
N LEU A 97 -14.59 -2.84 -8.27
CA LEU A 97 -15.87 -2.20 -8.59
C LEU A 97 -15.68 -0.89 -9.36
N LEU A 98 -14.69 -0.09 -8.97
CA LEU A 98 -14.35 1.15 -9.67
C LEU A 98 -13.91 0.87 -11.11
N ARG A 99 -13.10 -0.17 -11.33
CA ARG A 99 -12.72 -0.61 -12.68
C ARG A 99 -13.94 -0.99 -13.52
N GLY A 100 -14.88 -1.75 -12.94
CA GLY A 100 -16.13 -2.13 -13.62
C GLY A 100 -16.96 -0.91 -14.00
N ALA A 101 -17.19 0.01 -13.05
CA ALA A 101 -17.97 1.23 -13.27
C ALA A 101 -17.34 2.16 -14.33
N LEU A 102 -16.01 2.21 -14.42
CA LEU A 102 -15.29 2.92 -15.47
C LEU A 102 -15.50 2.26 -16.85
N GLY A 103 -15.43 0.93 -16.92
CA GLY A 103 -15.68 0.19 -18.15
C GLY A 103 -17.10 0.40 -18.68
N GLU A 104 -18.11 0.35 -17.82
CA GLU A 104 -19.52 0.65 -18.15
C GLU A 104 -19.71 2.07 -18.69
N ARG A 105 -18.84 3.01 -18.30
CA ARG A 105 -18.82 4.40 -18.79
C ARG A 105 -17.95 4.61 -20.04
N GLY A 106 -17.42 3.53 -20.63
CA GLY A 106 -16.59 3.59 -21.84
C GLY A 106 -15.10 3.82 -21.58
N HIS A 107 -14.63 3.84 -20.33
CA HIS A 107 -13.23 4.01 -19.96
C HIS A 107 -12.47 2.67 -19.91
N ASN A 108 -12.57 1.87 -20.97
CA ASN A 108 -11.99 0.51 -21.02
C ASN A 108 -10.45 0.48 -20.98
N ASN A 109 -9.80 1.61 -21.29
CA ASN A 109 -8.34 1.75 -21.27
C ASN A 109 -7.79 2.29 -19.93
N VAL A 110 -8.62 2.33 -18.87
CA VAL A 110 -8.19 2.77 -17.54
C VAL A 110 -8.01 1.56 -16.62
N THR A 111 -6.79 1.36 -16.17
CA THR A 111 -6.47 0.34 -15.15
C THR A 111 -6.75 0.92 -13.77
N VAL A 112 -7.31 0.11 -12.86
CA VAL A 112 -7.47 0.50 -11.46
C VAL A 112 -6.70 -0.49 -10.60
N GLU A 113 -5.75 0.01 -9.83
CA GLU A 113 -4.93 -0.74 -8.88
C GLU A 113 -5.15 -0.19 -7.47
N MET A 114 -4.73 -0.96 -6.46
CA MET A 114 -4.66 -0.50 -5.08
C MET A 114 -3.23 -0.54 -4.58
N ALA A 115 -2.89 0.41 -3.71
CA ALA A 115 -1.62 0.44 -3.01
C ALA A 115 -1.82 0.76 -1.54
N MET A 116 -0.96 0.20 -0.72
CA MET A 116 -0.84 0.52 0.69
C MET A 116 0.33 1.46 0.90
N ARG A 117 0.13 2.46 1.76
CA ARG A 117 1.23 3.31 2.23
C ARG A 117 2.22 2.51 3.06
N TYR A 118 1.70 1.61 3.92
CA TYR A 118 2.48 0.70 4.75
C TYR A 118 1.99 -0.73 4.53
N GLY A 119 2.90 -1.67 4.27
CA GLY A 119 2.57 -3.05 3.91
C GLY A 119 2.38 -3.27 2.40
N SER A 120 1.74 -4.39 2.04
CA SER A 120 1.68 -4.90 0.66
C SER A 120 0.26 -4.90 0.08
N PRO A 121 0.07 -4.57 -1.22
CA PRO A 121 1.09 -4.12 -2.18
C PRO A 121 1.53 -2.68 -1.88
N SER A 122 2.84 -2.41 -1.93
CA SER A 122 3.35 -1.07 -1.61
C SER A 122 3.23 -0.12 -2.81
N LEU A 123 3.09 1.18 -2.57
CA LEU A 123 2.99 2.16 -3.65
C LEU A 123 4.17 2.10 -4.66
N PRO A 124 5.44 1.95 -4.24
CA PRO A 124 6.54 1.79 -5.20
C PRO A 124 6.41 0.55 -6.08
N GLU A 125 5.98 -0.59 -5.54
CA GLU A 125 5.78 -1.83 -6.30
C GLU A 125 4.68 -1.65 -7.35
N VAL A 126 3.55 -1.04 -6.96
CA VAL A 126 2.42 -0.77 -7.87
C VAL A 126 2.82 0.20 -8.97
N LEU A 127 3.55 1.26 -8.65
CA LEU A 127 4.03 2.21 -9.66
C LEU A 127 5.05 1.58 -10.61
N ALA A 128 5.95 0.75 -10.11
CA ALA A 128 6.91 0.02 -10.94
C ALA A 128 6.20 -0.95 -11.90
N LYS A 129 5.17 -1.66 -11.41
CA LYS A 129 4.31 -2.52 -12.23
C LYS A 129 3.61 -1.72 -13.33
N LEU A 130 2.92 -0.65 -12.99
CA LEU A 130 2.20 0.21 -13.95
C LEU A 130 3.14 0.77 -15.01
N LYS A 131 4.35 1.16 -14.61
CA LYS A 131 5.36 1.65 -15.53
C LYS A 131 5.84 0.57 -16.51
N ALA A 132 6.02 -0.67 -16.04
CA ALA A 132 6.32 -1.81 -16.91
C ALA A 132 5.18 -2.14 -17.89
N GLU A 133 3.95 -1.73 -17.57
CA GLU A 133 2.75 -1.85 -18.42
C GLU A 133 2.56 -0.66 -19.38
N ASN A 134 3.55 0.24 -19.53
CA ASN A 134 3.47 1.47 -20.34
C ASN A 134 2.31 2.41 -19.94
N VAL A 135 2.04 2.49 -18.63
CA VAL A 135 1.13 3.50 -18.08
C VAL A 135 1.90 4.79 -17.83
N ASP A 136 1.56 5.82 -18.61
CA ASP A 136 2.21 7.13 -18.54
C ASP A 136 1.43 8.14 -17.70
N ARG A 137 0.14 7.88 -17.46
CA ARG A 137 -0.73 8.73 -16.64
C ARG A 137 -1.22 7.97 -15.44
N VAL A 138 -0.85 8.43 -14.25
CA VAL A 138 -1.28 7.84 -12.99
C VAL A 138 -2.02 8.88 -12.16
N LEU A 139 -3.28 8.58 -11.84
CA LEU A 139 -4.07 9.30 -10.84
C LEU A 139 -3.92 8.59 -9.49
N ILE A 140 -3.35 9.27 -8.51
CA ILE A 140 -3.36 8.81 -7.12
C ILE A 140 -4.70 9.23 -6.49
N LEU A 141 -5.47 8.26 -6.01
CA LEU A 141 -6.73 8.49 -5.31
C LEU A 141 -6.57 8.08 -3.84
N PRO A 142 -6.39 9.04 -2.91
CA PRO A 142 -6.37 8.75 -1.48
C PRO A 142 -7.75 8.26 -1.02
N ALA A 143 -7.75 7.24 -0.15
CA ALA A 143 -8.98 6.71 0.48
C ALA A 143 -9.35 7.44 1.80
N TYR A 144 -8.83 8.64 2.03
CA TYR A 144 -9.00 9.46 3.23
C TYR A 144 -9.09 10.96 2.89
#